data_AF-A0A520B468-F1
#
_entry.id   AF-A0A520B468-F1
#
_cell.length_a   1.000
_cell.length_b   1.000
_cell.length_c   1.000
_cell.angle_alpha   90.00
_cell.angle_beta   90.00
_cell.angle_gamma   90.00
#
_symmetry.space_group_name_H-M   'P 1'
#
loop_
_entity.id
_entity.type
_entity.pdbx_description
1 polymer ?
#
loop_
_entity_poly.entity_id
_entity_poly.type
_entity_poly.pdbx_seq_one_letter_code
_entity_poly.pdbx_strand_id
1 'polypeptide(L)'
;MADVDLARPVLASLLAAGFAAAFLHAALPTHWLPFVLVSRAQKWSAARMLAAVAAAGAAHVATTAVVGGLLVVAGLALDPLIGGVLPSLSGLLLLGFGAFYLGRASIRRPVPAGAPGMELAEPQVSNKAAFLGLVAMLAISPGEVLLPIYLSTAEEGLMVLALLTLIFAAGTIAGMTVLSLLARAGASILRLERWARYEGAVLGGALIVLGLLVLAHQH
;
A
#
# COMPACT_ATOMS: atom_id res chain seq x y z
N MET A 1 37.34 3.04 -7.08
CA MET A 1 37.10 1.58 -7.01
C MET A 1 36.34 1.16 -5.75
N ALA A 2 36.43 1.90 -4.63
CA ALA A 2 35.60 1.66 -3.44
C ALA A 2 34.10 1.99 -3.63
N ASP A 3 33.74 2.91 -4.53
CA ASP A 3 32.33 3.33 -4.73
C ASP A 3 31.42 2.23 -5.31
N VAL A 4 31.95 1.32 -6.11
CA VAL A 4 31.16 0.24 -6.74
C VAL A 4 30.82 -0.87 -5.74
N ASP A 5 31.71 -1.13 -4.77
CA ASP A 5 31.51 -2.15 -3.74
C ASP A 5 30.54 -1.71 -2.64
N LEU A 6 30.38 -0.40 -2.40
CA LEU A 6 29.38 0.15 -1.48
C LEU A 6 28.00 0.32 -2.14
N ALA A 7 27.93 0.57 -3.44
CA ALA A 7 26.67 0.74 -4.16
C ALA A 7 25.79 -0.53 -4.17
N ARG A 8 26.41 -1.72 -4.26
CA ARG A 8 25.70 -3.01 -4.24
C ARG A 8 25.01 -3.33 -2.90
N PRO A 9 25.69 -3.27 -1.73
CA PRO A 9 25.06 -3.52 -0.44
C PRO A 9 24.03 -2.44 -0.08
N VAL A 10 24.22 -1.18 -0.49
CA VAL A 10 23.22 -0.12 -0.30
C VAL A 10 21.96 -0.40 -1.11
N LEU A 11 22.08 -0.71 -2.40
CA LEU A 11 20.93 -1.08 -3.25
C LEU A 11 20.21 -2.32 -2.71
N ALA A 12 20.96 -3.35 -2.31
CA ALA A 12 20.36 -4.56 -1.73
C ALA A 12 19.57 -4.27 -0.45
N SER A 13 20.11 -3.41 0.43
CA SER A 13 19.44 -2.99 1.66
C SER A 13 18.19 -2.16 1.36
N LEU A 14 18.26 -1.27 0.38
CA LEU A 14 17.13 -0.45 -0.08
C LEU A 14 16.00 -1.33 -0.66
N LEU A 15 16.34 -2.30 -1.52
CA LEU A 15 15.36 -3.23 -2.10
C LEU A 15 14.74 -4.13 -1.02
N ALA A 16 15.55 -4.62 -0.07
CA ALA A 16 15.06 -5.40 1.05
C ALA A 16 14.12 -4.59 1.96
N ALA A 17 14.46 -3.33 2.25
CA ALA A 17 13.61 -2.41 2.99
C ALA A 17 12.31 -2.12 2.25
N GLY A 18 12.38 -1.88 0.93
CA GLY A 18 11.20 -1.69 0.07
C GLY A 18 10.28 -2.92 0.06
N PHE A 19 10.84 -4.12 -0.04
CA PHE A 19 10.08 -5.37 0.07
C PHE A 19 9.38 -5.48 1.43
N ALA A 20 10.13 -5.29 2.51
CA ALA A 20 9.60 -5.43 3.88
C ALA A 20 8.50 -4.39 4.15
N ALA A 21 8.71 -3.15 3.72
CA ALA A 21 7.71 -2.09 3.83
C ALA A 21 6.43 -2.44 3.05
N ALA A 22 6.57 -2.92 1.80
CA ALA A 22 5.43 -3.35 0.98
C ALA A 22 4.67 -4.53 1.61
N PHE A 23 5.39 -5.54 2.07
CA PHE A 23 4.81 -6.73 2.71
C PHE A 23 4.06 -6.37 4.00
N LEU A 24 4.66 -5.55 4.87
CA LEU A 24 4.05 -5.13 6.13
C LEU A 24 2.86 -4.20 5.92
N HIS A 25 2.94 -3.29 4.93
CA HIS A 25 1.81 -2.46 4.55
C HIS A 25 0.65 -3.29 4.00
N ALA A 26 0.94 -4.26 3.14
CA ALA A 26 -0.05 -5.22 2.64
C ALA A 26 -0.63 -6.11 3.74
N ALA A 27 -0.01 -6.16 4.94
CA ALA A 27 -0.53 -6.95 6.05
C ALA A 27 -1.79 -6.37 6.69
N LEU A 28 -2.09 -5.11 6.37
CA LEU A 28 -3.28 -4.42 6.80
C LEU A 28 -4.54 -5.14 6.26
N PRO A 29 -5.52 -5.47 7.13
CA PRO A 29 -6.71 -6.23 6.73
C PRO A 29 -7.48 -5.61 5.55
N THR A 30 -7.41 -4.30 5.39
CA THR A 30 -8.01 -3.56 4.26
C THR A 30 -7.56 -4.06 2.88
N HIS A 31 -6.35 -4.61 2.76
CA HIS A 31 -5.77 -5.02 1.49
C HIS A 31 -6.11 -6.46 1.10
N TRP A 32 -6.29 -7.37 2.06
CA TRP A 32 -6.47 -8.80 1.76
C TRP A 32 -7.81 -9.37 2.25
N LEU A 33 -8.40 -8.82 3.31
CA LEU A 33 -9.63 -9.37 3.92
C LEU A 33 -10.83 -9.33 2.97
N PRO A 34 -11.09 -8.25 2.19
CA PRO A 34 -12.21 -8.23 1.25
C PRO A 34 -12.17 -9.39 0.24
N PHE A 35 -10.99 -9.80 -0.21
CA PHE A 35 -10.82 -10.91 -1.15
C PHE A 35 -11.25 -12.25 -0.54
N VAL A 36 -10.91 -12.49 0.73
CA VAL A 36 -11.30 -13.71 1.45
C VAL A 36 -12.81 -13.73 1.69
N LEU A 37 -13.39 -12.60 2.11
CA LEU A 37 -14.83 -12.49 2.37
C LEU A 37 -15.65 -12.67 1.09
N VAL A 38 -15.29 -11.97 0.01
CA VAL A 38 -15.94 -12.12 -1.30
C VAL A 38 -15.74 -13.52 -1.86
N SER A 39 -14.54 -14.09 -1.74
CA SER A 39 -14.28 -15.48 -2.16
C SER A 39 -15.18 -16.48 -1.45
N ARG A 40 -15.48 -16.29 -0.15
CA ARG A 40 -16.39 -17.16 0.61
C ARG A 40 -17.84 -16.95 0.16
N ALA A 41 -18.30 -15.71 0.05
CA ALA A 41 -19.66 -15.38 -0.36
C ALA A 41 -19.97 -15.86 -1.79
N GLN A 42 -19.02 -15.71 -2.71
CA GLN A 42 -19.13 -16.13 -4.12
C GLN A 42 -18.75 -17.61 -4.34
N LYS A 43 -18.40 -18.35 -3.28
CA LYS A 43 -17.95 -19.77 -3.33
C LYS A 43 -16.79 -19.99 -4.32
N TRP A 44 -15.84 -19.07 -4.39
CA TRP A 44 -14.69 -19.16 -5.27
C TRP A 44 -13.68 -20.22 -4.82
N SER A 45 -13.00 -20.83 -5.80
CA SER A 45 -11.81 -21.63 -5.56
C SER A 45 -10.66 -20.76 -5.04
N ALA A 46 -9.70 -21.37 -4.32
CA ALA A 46 -8.49 -20.68 -3.88
C ALA A 46 -7.74 -20.04 -5.07
N ALA A 47 -7.66 -20.74 -6.21
CA ALA A 47 -7.00 -20.22 -7.40
C ALA A 47 -7.65 -18.92 -7.92
N ARG A 48 -8.99 -18.83 -7.92
CA ARG A 48 -9.68 -17.61 -8.35
C ARG A 48 -9.47 -16.46 -7.37
N MET A 49 -9.50 -16.74 -6.06
CA MET A 49 -9.17 -15.74 -5.04
C MET A 49 -7.75 -15.21 -5.23
N LEU A 50 -6.76 -16.09 -5.40
CA LEU A 50 -5.37 -15.71 -5.62
C LEU A 50 -5.17 -14.95 -6.92
N ALA A 51 -5.88 -15.31 -8.00
CA ALA A 51 -5.87 -14.55 -9.24
C ALA A 51 -6.40 -13.12 -9.03
N ALA A 52 -7.48 -12.95 -8.26
CA ALA A 52 -8.01 -11.63 -7.93
C ALA A 52 -7.03 -10.82 -7.07
N VAL A 53 -6.41 -11.44 -6.07
CA VAL A 53 -5.38 -10.82 -5.22
C VAL A 53 -4.18 -10.36 -6.05
N ALA A 54 -3.65 -11.22 -6.90
CA ALA A 54 -2.50 -10.89 -7.74
C ALA A 54 -2.83 -9.79 -8.75
N ALA A 55 -3.99 -9.88 -9.42
CA ALA A 55 -4.42 -8.86 -10.36
C ALA A 55 -4.63 -7.49 -9.69
N ALA A 56 -5.27 -7.48 -8.52
CA ALA A 56 -5.51 -6.26 -7.76
C ALA A 56 -4.21 -5.65 -7.22
N GLY A 57 -3.32 -6.47 -6.65
CA GLY A 57 -2.01 -6.03 -6.15
C GLY A 57 -1.14 -5.46 -7.27
N ALA A 58 -1.11 -6.12 -8.44
CA ALA A 58 -0.42 -5.61 -9.62
C ALA A 58 -1.02 -4.29 -10.12
N ALA A 59 -2.35 -4.20 -10.22
CA ALA A 59 -3.03 -2.99 -10.65
C ALA A 59 -2.77 -1.81 -9.70
N HIS A 60 -2.82 -2.04 -8.38
CA HIS A 60 -2.52 -1.04 -7.35
C HIS A 60 -1.09 -0.52 -7.40
N VAL A 61 -0.10 -1.42 -7.56
CA VAL A 61 1.30 -0.98 -7.67
C VAL A 61 1.53 -0.26 -9.00
N ALA A 62 0.92 -0.71 -10.10
CA ALA A 62 1.02 -0.03 -11.38
C ALA A 62 0.41 1.38 -11.35
N THR A 63 -0.79 1.56 -10.80
CA THR A 63 -1.39 2.90 -10.68
C THR A 63 -0.56 3.80 -9.78
N THR A 64 -0.08 3.29 -8.65
CA THR A 64 0.79 4.06 -7.74
C THR A 64 2.11 4.43 -8.39
N ALA A 65 2.74 3.52 -9.13
CA ALA A 65 3.99 3.78 -9.86
C ALA A 65 3.81 4.83 -10.96
N VAL A 66 2.68 4.83 -11.67
CA VAL A 66 2.35 5.87 -12.66
C VAL A 66 2.20 7.23 -11.96
N VAL A 67 1.40 7.31 -10.89
CA VAL A 67 1.22 8.56 -10.15
C VAL A 67 2.53 9.06 -9.55
N GLY A 68 3.31 8.17 -8.92
CA GLY A 68 4.63 8.48 -8.37
C GLY A 68 5.61 8.95 -9.44
N GLY A 69 5.65 8.28 -10.60
CA GLY A 69 6.50 8.67 -11.71
C GLY A 69 6.17 10.06 -12.25
N LEU A 70 4.87 10.38 -12.38
CA LEU A 70 4.42 11.72 -12.75
C LEU A 70 4.85 12.77 -11.72
N LEU A 71 4.77 12.47 -10.42
CA LEU A 71 5.23 13.36 -9.37
C LEU A 71 6.75 13.58 -9.38
N VAL A 72 7.54 12.52 -9.63
CA VAL A 72 9.00 12.62 -9.78
C VAL A 72 9.35 13.52 -10.97
N VAL A 73 8.73 13.30 -12.14
CA VAL A 73 8.96 14.15 -13.33
C VAL A 73 8.58 15.60 -13.06
N ALA A 74 7.42 15.85 -12.45
CA ALA A 74 6.99 17.20 -12.09
C ALA A 74 7.95 17.86 -11.09
N GLY A 75 8.39 17.12 -10.07
CA GLY A 75 9.32 17.61 -9.05
C GLY A 75 10.67 17.98 -9.64
N LEU A 76 11.27 17.11 -10.46
CA LEU A 76 12.55 17.38 -11.12
C LEU A 76 12.46 18.54 -12.12
N ALA A 77 11.34 18.70 -12.83
CA ALA A 77 11.12 19.80 -13.75
C ALA A 77 10.97 21.16 -13.04
N LEU A 78 10.43 21.16 -11.83
CA LEU A 78 10.24 22.36 -11.03
C LEU A 78 11.47 22.74 -10.19
N ASP A 79 12.33 21.77 -9.85
CA ASP A 79 13.48 22.00 -8.95
C ASP A 79 14.39 23.19 -9.36
N PRO A 80 14.74 23.40 -10.65
CA PRO A 80 15.55 24.55 -11.07
C PRO A 80 14.85 25.91 -10.91
N LEU A 81 13.52 25.94 -10.82
CA LEU A 81 12.70 27.16 -10.79
C LEU A 81 12.44 27.66 -9.36
N ILE A 82 12.46 26.76 -8.37
CA ILE A 82 12.02 27.06 -7.00
C ILE A 82 13.02 26.61 -5.90
N GLY A 83 14.12 25.95 -6.27
CA GLY A 83 15.28 25.70 -5.41
C GLY A 83 15.01 24.73 -4.26
N GLY A 84 15.16 23.42 -4.49
CA GLY A 84 15.16 22.42 -3.41
C GLY A 84 13.80 22.18 -2.76
N VAL A 85 12.71 22.45 -3.47
CA VAL A 85 11.34 22.27 -2.95
C VAL A 85 10.95 20.79 -2.82
N LEU A 86 11.59 19.89 -3.57
CA LEU A 86 11.27 18.45 -3.61
C LEU A 86 11.26 17.79 -2.21
N PRO A 87 12.32 17.91 -1.38
CA PRO A 87 12.31 17.41 -0.01
C PRO A 87 11.18 18.02 0.84
N SER A 88 10.99 19.34 0.78
CA SER A 88 9.96 20.06 1.53
C SER A 88 8.54 19.62 1.12
N LEU A 89 8.30 19.41 -0.18
CA LEU A 89 7.04 18.91 -0.72
C LEU A 89 6.75 17.48 -0.24
N SER A 90 7.76 16.61 -0.24
CA SER A 90 7.65 15.23 0.26
C SER A 90 7.30 15.21 1.75
N GLY A 91 7.99 16.00 2.57
CA GLY A 91 7.69 16.16 3.99
C GLY A 91 6.27 16.67 4.25
N LEU A 92 5.82 17.67 3.49
CA LEU A 92 4.48 18.24 3.62
C LEU A 92 3.38 17.26 3.17
N LEU A 93 3.62 16.49 2.09
CA LEU A 93 2.70 15.45 1.63
C LEU A 93 2.56 14.33 2.67
N LEU A 94 3.68 13.89 3.26
CA LEU A 94 3.69 12.89 4.33
C LEU A 94 2.90 13.37 5.56
N LEU A 95 3.13 14.61 5.99
CA LEU A 95 2.35 15.25 7.06
C LEU A 95 0.86 15.34 6.71
N GLY A 96 0.54 15.72 5.48
CA GLY A 96 -0.83 15.83 4.98
C GLY A 96 -1.58 14.50 4.97
N PHE A 97 -0.98 13.45 4.40
CA PHE A 97 -1.56 12.10 4.44
C PHE A 97 -1.66 11.58 5.88
N GLY A 98 -0.65 11.83 6.71
CA GLY A 98 -0.66 11.46 8.11
C GLY A 98 -1.82 12.09 8.89
N ALA A 99 -2.00 13.40 8.75
CA ALA A 99 -3.11 14.14 9.35
C ALA A 99 -4.47 13.68 8.82
N PHE A 100 -4.60 13.43 7.50
CA PHE A 100 -5.82 12.91 6.90
C PHE A 100 -6.22 11.55 7.48
N TYR A 101 -5.27 10.62 7.59
CA TYR A 101 -5.52 9.29 8.14
C TYR A 101 -5.84 9.32 9.63
N LEU A 102 -5.13 10.13 10.40
CA LEU A 102 -5.38 10.31 11.83
C LEU A 102 -6.74 10.98 12.10
N GLY A 103 -7.10 11.99 11.31
CA GLY A 103 -8.41 12.65 11.35
C GLY A 103 -9.54 11.70 10.98
N ARG A 104 -9.40 10.94 9.89
CA ARG A 104 -10.39 9.92 9.47
C ARG A 104 -10.58 8.86 10.55
N ALA A 105 -9.50 8.39 11.17
CA ALA A 105 -9.54 7.41 12.25
C ALA A 105 -10.25 7.95 13.50
N SER A 106 -10.17 9.26 13.74
CA SER A 106 -10.81 9.92 14.89
C SER A 106 -12.31 10.20 14.67
N ILE A 107 -12.76 10.36 13.42
CA ILE A 107 -14.15 10.74 13.09
C ILE A 107 -15.05 9.52 12.83
N ARG A 108 -14.52 8.41 12.29
CA ARG A 108 -15.33 7.21 12.00
C ARG A 108 -15.42 6.29 13.21
N ARG A 109 -16.60 6.19 13.85
CA ARG A 109 -16.88 5.13 14.82
C ARG A 109 -16.88 3.77 14.11
N PRO A 110 -16.28 2.72 14.69
CA PRO A 110 -16.38 1.37 14.15
C PRO A 110 -17.86 0.96 14.06
N VAL A 111 -18.31 0.59 12.86
CA VAL A 111 -19.64 -0.02 12.69
C VAL A 111 -19.62 -1.35 13.43
N PRO A 112 -20.48 -1.58 14.44
CA PRO A 112 -20.54 -2.87 15.12
C PRO A 112 -20.91 -3.96 14.12
N ALA A 113 -20.08 -4.99 14.01
CA ALA A 113 -20.42 -6.21 13.31
C ALA A 113 -21.51 -6.94 14.10
N GLY A 114 -22.78 -6.63 13.81
CA GLY A 114 -23.92 -7.16 14.54
C GLY A 114 -25.26 -6.57 14.11
N ALA A 115 -25.54 -6.57 12.80
CA ALA A 115 -26.93 -6.46 12.35
C ALA A 115 -27.54 -7.88 12.32
N PRO A 116 -28.62 -8.16 13.08
CA PRO A 116 -29.28 -9.45 13.05
C PRO A 116 -29.96 -9.66 11.69
N GLY A 117 -29.72 -10.82 11.07
CA GLY A 117 -30.64 -11.37 10.07
C GLY A 117 -30.41 -10.99 8.60
N MET A 118 -29.16 -10.98 8.10
CA MET A 118 -28.97 -11.13 6.66
C MET A 118 -28.93 -12.61 6.31
N GLU A 119 -30.11 -13.14 6.00
CA GLU A 119 -30.29 -14.38 5.27
C GLU A 119 -29.30 -14.41 4.10
N LEU A 120 -28.59 -15.53 3.92
CA LEU A 120 -27.53 -15.70 2.91
C LEU A 120 -28.15 -15.63 1.51
N ALA A 121 -28.49 -14.43 1.06
CA ALA A 121 -28.95 -14.15 -0.28
C ALA A 121 -27.89 -14.68 -1.25
N GLU A 122 -28.35 -15.39 -2.28
CA GLU A 122 -27.50 -15.79 -3.40
C GLU A 122 -26.63 -14.61 -3.86
N PRO A 123 -25.39 -14.85 -4.31
CA PRO A 123 -24.49 -13.79 -4.72
C PRO A 123 -25.19 -12.88 -5.74
N GLN A 124 -25.63 -11.69 -5.30
CA GLN A 124 -26.44 -10.78 -6.10
C GLN A 124 -25.65 -10.15 -7.26
N VAL A 125 -24.32 -10.34 -7.27
CA VAL A 125 -23.42 -9.85 -8.30
C VAL A 125 -22.67 -11.00 -8.95
N SER A 126 -22.52 -10.93 -10.27
CA SER A 126 -21.75 -11.91 -11.05
C SER A 126 -20.29 -11.98 -10.59
N ASN A 127 -19.69 -13.18 -10.70
CA ASN A 127 -18.26 -13.42 -10.45
C ASN A 127 -17.36 -12.38 -11.15
N LYS A 128 -17.69 -11.98 -12.37
CA LYS A 128 -16.91 -11.00 -13.13
C LYS A 128 -17.00 -9.60 -12.50
N ALA A 129 -18.20 -9.19 -12.09
CA ALA A 129 -18.41 -7.90 -11.43
C ALA A 129 -17.70 -7.84 -10.08
N ALA A 130 -17.78 -8.92 -9.28
CA ALA A 130 -17.07 -9.01 -8.01
C ALA A 130 -15.54 -8.96 -8.20
N PHE A 131 -15.01 -9.69 -9.19
CA PHE A 131 -13.58 -9.69 -9.51
C PHE A 131 -13.10 -8.29 -9.91
N LEU A 132 -13.78 -7.67 -10.89
CA LEU A 132 -13.41 -6.34 -11.38
C LEU A 132 -13.59 -5.27 -10.30
N GLY A 133 -14.63 -5.38 -9.47
CA GLY A 133 -14.85 -4.47 -8.35
C GLY A 133 -13.71 -4.51 -7.33
N LEU A 134 -13.23 -5.70 -6.98
CA LEU A 134 -12.08 -5.86 -6.08
C LEU A 134 -10.79 -5.26 -6.66
N VAL A 135 -10.52 -5.54 -7.95
CA VAL A 135 -9.35 -4.98 -8.65
C VAL A 135 -9.42 -3.46 -8.70
N ALA A 136 -10.56 -2.90 -9.11
CA ALA A 136 -10.76 -1.46 -9.22
C ALA A 136 -10.66 -0.75 -7.86
N MET A 137 -11.29 -1.33 -6.83
CA MET A 137 -11.27 -0.78 -5.47
C MET A 137 -9.82 -0.64 -4.96
N LEU A 138 -8.99 -1.66 -5.14
CA LEU A 138 -7.61 -1.62 -4.68
C LEU A 138 -6.74 -0.74 -5.58
N ALA A 139 -6.95 -0.81 -6.91
CA ALA A 139 -6.17 -0.03 -7.88
C ALA A 139 -6.31 1.49 -7.68
N ILE A 140 -7.47 1.95 -7.23
CA ILE A 140 -7.76 3.38 -6.97
C ILE A 140 -7.33 3.80 -5.56
N SER A 141 -7.01 2.84 -4.67
CA SER A 141 -6.51 3.16 -3.34
C SER A 141 -5.17 3.89 -3.42
N PRO A 142 -4.95 4.97 -2.64
CA PRO A 142 -3.65 5.62 -2.57
C PRO A 142 -2.57 4.63 -2.10
N GLY A 143 -1.39 4.65 -2.73
CA GLY A 143 -0.25 3.85 -2.33
C GLY A 143 0.74 4.65 -1.47
N GLU A 144 0.44 4.81 -0.17
CA GLU A 144 1.13 5.78 0.68
C GLU A 144 2.60 5.43 0.98
N VAL A 145 3.02 4.20 0.73
CA VAL A 145 4.40 3.77 1.01
C VAL A 145 5.30 3.94 -0.21
N LEU A 146 4.82 3.62 -1.42
CA LEU A 146 5.63 3.70 -2.63
C LEU A 146 5.86 5.16 -3.08
N LEU A 147 4.85 6.02 -2.91
CA LEU A 147 4.90 7.43 -3.29
C LEU A 147 6.06 8.21 -2.64
N PRO A 148 6.22 8.20 -1.29
CA PRO A 148 7.37 8.83 -0.63
C PRO A 148 8.71 8.23 -1.01
N ILE A 149 8.78 6.89 -1.20
CA ILE A 149 10.01 6.21 -1.61
C ILE A 149 10.46 6.74 -2.98
N TYR A 150 9.55 6.82 -3.94
CA TYR A 150 9.81 7.37 -5.28
C TYR A 150 10.39 8.78 -5.23
N LEU A 151 9.81 9.66 -4.39
CA LEU A 151 10.30 11.02 -4.23
C LEU A 151 11.69 11.06 -3.59
N SER A 152 11.94 10.21 -2.58
CA SER A 152 13.23 10.15 -1.88
C SER A 152 14.37 9.56 -2.73
N THR A 153 14.05 8.74 -3.74
CA THR A 153 15.02 8.11 -4.64
C THR A 153 14.93 8.65 -6.06
N ALA A 154 14.35 9.85 -6.25
CA ALA A 154 14.12 10.43 -7.56
C ALA A 154 15.41 10.64 -8.36
N GLU A 155 16.50 10.96 -7.67
CA GLU A 155 17.82 11.24 -8.27
C GLU A 155 18.65 9.97 -8.55
N GLU A 156 18.26 8.83 -7.99
CA GLU A 156 18.96 7.54 -8.14
C GLU A 156 18.76 6.89 -9.53
N GLY A 157 17.88 7.49 -10.36
CA GLY A 157 17.66 7.12 -11.74
C GLY A 157 16.59 6.03 -11.96
N LEU A 158 16.19 5.88 -13.23
CA LEU A 158 15.05 5.04 -13.63
C LEU A 158 15.21 3.55 -13.31
N MET A 159 16.46 3.04 -13.34
CA MET A 159 16.73 1.63 -13.02
C MET A 159 16.41 1.32 -11.56
N VAL A 160 16.79 2.20 -10.63
CA VAL A 160 16.52 2.03 -9.19
C VAL A 160 15.01 2.09 -8.94
N LEU A 161 14.31 3.05 -9.55
CA LEU A 161 12.84 3.14 -9.47
C LEU A 161 12.14 1.90 -10.03
N ALA A 162 12.60 1.36 -11.16
CA ALA A 162 12.03 0.15 -11.75
C ALA A 162 12.23 -1.08 -10.85
N LEU A 163 13.44 -1.26 -10.31
CA LEU A 163 13.74 -2.36 -9.37
C LEU A 163 12.95 -2.22 -8.07
N LEU A 164 12.85 -1.00 -7.53
CA LEU A 164 12.02 -0.70 -6.37
C LEU A 164 10.55 -1.04 -6.62
N THR A 165 10.02 -0.69 -7.79
CA THR A 165 8.64 -1.01 -8.15
C THR A 165 8.41 -2.50 -8.23
N LEU A 166 9.34 -3.23 -8.85
CA LEU A 166 9.23 -4.67 -9.01
C LEU A 166 9.30 -5.38 -7.65
N ILE A 167 10.23 -4.98 -6.78
CA ILE A 167 10.36 -5.59 -5.46
C ILE A 167 9.18 -5.21 -4.54
N PHE A 168 8.66 -3.99 -4.68
CA PHE A 168 7.46 -3.54 -3.99
C PHE A 168 6.23 -4.34 -4.45
N ALA A 169 6.07 -4.55 -5.76
CA ALA A 169 5.03 -5.42 -6.31
C ALA A 169 5.12 -6.84 -5.77
N ALA A 170 6.32 -7.41 -5.73
CA ALA A 170 6.55 -8.73 -5.16
C ALA A 170 6.16 -8.80 -3.68
N GLY A 171 6.59 -7.82 -2.87
CA GLY A 171 6.25 -7.73 -1.44
C GLY A 171 4.75 -7.61 -1.20
N THR A 172 4.07 -6.73 -1.94
CA THR A 172 2.62 -6.53 -1.85
C THR A 172 1.86 -7.80 -2.20
N ILE A 173 2.15 -8.41 -3.36
CA ILE A 173 1.45 -9.62 -3.82
C ILE A 173 1.75 -10.79 -2.87
N ALA A 174 2.98 -10.94 -2.39
CA ALA A 174 3.36 -11.98 -1.44
C ALA A 174 2.62 -11.82 -0.10
N GLY A 175 2.60 -10.61 0.47
CA GLY A 175 1.92 -10.31 1.73
C GLY A 175 0.42 -10.60 1.64
N MET A 176 -0.24 -10.07 0.60
CA MET A 176 -1.67 -10.31 0.38
C MET A 176 -1.97 -11.80 0.16
N THR A 177 -1.13 -12.50 -0.59
CA THR A 177 -1.31 -13.94 -0.88
C THR A 177 -1.22 -14.78 0.39
N VAL A 178 -0.14 -14.60 1.16
CA VAL A 178 0.10 -15.36 2.40
C VAL A 178 -1.05 -15.14 3.38
N LEU A 179 -1.45 -13.89 3.60
CA LEU A 179 -2.49 -13.56 4.58
C LEU A 179 -3.88 -14.00 4.12
N SER A 180 -4.17 -13.86 2.82
CA SER A 180 -5.43 -14.36 2.26
C SER A 180 -5.56 -15.87 2.43
N LEU A 181 -4.47 -16.63 2.23
CA LEU A 181 -4.46 -18.07 2.42
C LEU A 181 -4.60 -18.47 3.90
N LEU A 182 -3.86 -17.81 4.79
CA LEU A 182 -3.96 -18.05 6.24
C LEU A 182 -5.38 -17.77 6.76
N ALA A 183 -5.98 -16.65 6.35
CA ALA A 183 -7.34 -16.29 6.73
C ALA A 183 -8.38 -17.24 6.10
N ARG A 184 -8.18 -17.68 4.86
CA ARG A 184 -9.02 -18.70 4.20
C ARG A 184 -8.98 -20.02 4.97
N ALA A 185 -7.80 -20.43 5.45
CA ALA A 185 -7.58 -21.65 6.23
C ALA A 185 -8.17 -21.62 7.66
N GLY A 186 -8.74 -20.49 8.09
CA GLY A 186 -9.47 -20.39 9.36
C GLY A 186 -8.69 -19.78 10.51
N ALA A 187 -7.54 -19.13 10.25
CA ALA A 187 -6.90 -18.28 11.26
C ALA A 187 -7.91 -17.25 11.79
N SER A 188 -7.99 -17.06 13.11
CA SER A 188 -9.07 -16.32 13.78
C SER A 188 -9.18 -14.85 13.32
N ILE A 189 -9.97 -14.60 12.28
CA ILE A 189 -10.27 -13.26 11.71
C ILE A 189 -10.80 -12.30 12.79
N LEU A 190 -11.47 -12.83 13.82
CA LEU A 190 -12.04 -12.09 14.97
C LEU A 190 -11.01 -11.35 15.84
N ARG A 191 -9.73 -11.75 15.84
CA ARG A 191 -8.68 -10.99 16.53
C ARG A 191 -8.15 -9.85 15.66
N LEU A 192 -8.00 -10.07 14.35
CA LEU A 192 -7.44 -9.09 13.41
C LEU A 192 -8.36 -7.89 13.19
N GLU A 193 -9.69 -8.08 13.16
CA GLU A 193 -10.66 -6.96 13.06
C GLU A 193 -10.53 -5.94 14.19
N ARG A 194 -10.22 -6.39 15.42
CA ARG A 194 -10.05 -5.47 16.57
C ARG A 194 -8.78 -4.62 16.46
N TRP A 195 -7.78 -5.07 15.71
CA TRP A 195 -6.57 -4.30 15.43
C TRP A 195 -6.71 -3.44 14.18
N ALA A 196 -7.50 -3.89 13.19
CA ALA A 196 -7.81 -3.13 11.97
C ALA A 196 -8.38 -1.74 12.27
N ARG A 197 -9.13 -1.56 13.37
CA ARG A 197 -9.66 -0.25 13.78
C ARG A 197 -8.58 0.80 14.08
N TYR A 198 -7.36 0.38 14.43
CA TYR A 198 -6.25 1.27 14.76
C TYR A 198 -5.32 1.51 13.57
N GLU A 199 -5.52 0.80 12.45
CA GLU A 199 -4.72 0.91 11.23
C GLU A 199 -4.56 2.36 10.78
N GLY A 200 -5.67 3.10 10.63
CA GLY A 200 -5.62 4.49 10.19
C GLY A 200 -4.86 5.41 11.16
N ALA A 201 -4.91 5.13 12.47
CA ALA A 201 -4.17 5.91 13.46
C ALA A 201 -2.67 5.58 13.45
N VAL A 202 -2.31 4.30 13.31
CA VAL A 202 -0.91 3.85 13.21
C VAL A 202 -0.26 4.35 11.92
N LEU A 203 -0.95 4.21 10.78
CA LEU A 203 -0.48 4.70 9.49
C LEU A 203 -0.36 6.23 9.52
N GLY A 204 -1.37 6.91 10.07
CA GLY A 204 -1.36 8.36 10.25
C GLY A 204 -0.17 8.84 11.08
N GLY A 205 0.06 8.23 12.24
CA GLY A 205 1.18 8.55 13.12
C GLY A 205 2.54 8.28 12.48
N ALA A 206 2.71 7.13 11.81
CA ALA A 206 3.95 6.78 11.11
C ALA A 206 4.29 7.78 10.00
N LEU A 207 3.30 8.19 9.20
CA LEU A 207 3.47 9.19 8.14
C LEU A 207 3.81 10.58 8.71
N ILE A 208 3.21 10.97 9.84
CA ILE A 208 3.58 12.22 10.53
C ILE A 208 5.04 12.19 10.98
N VAL A 209 5.46 11.12 11.66
CA VAL A 209 6.84 10.97 12.13
C VAL A 209 7.82 11.01 10.96
N LEU A 210 7.53 10.28 9.88
CA LEU A 210 8.38 10.27 8.69
C LEU A 210 8.44 11.65 8.02
N GLY A 211 7.30 12.35 7.91
CA GLY A 211 7.25 13.71 7.38
C GLY A 211 8.07 14.70 8.20
N LEU A 212 7.99 14.62 9.54
CA LEU A 212 8.82 15.44 10.44
C LEU A 212 10.31 15.13 10.28
N LEU A 213 10.69 13.85 10.17
CA LEU A 213 12.08 13.45 9.96
C LEU A 213 12.65 13.97 8.64
N VAL A 214 11.86 13.88 7.56
CA VAL A 214 12.24 14.40 6.23
C VAL A 214 12.39 15.92 6.26
N LEU A 215 11.57 16.65 7.01
CA LEU A 215 11.71 18.10 7.17
C LEU A 215 12.90 18.48 8.07
N ALA A 216 13.18 17.68 9.11
CA ALA A 216 14.27 17.96 10.05
C ALA A 216 15.67 17.69 9.48
N HIS A 217 15.79 16.79 8.49
CA HIS A 217 17.07 16.43 7.86
C HIS A 217 17.34 17.16 6.53
N GLN A 218 16.70 18.31 6.27
CA GLN A 218 16.97 19.14 5.06
C GLN A 218 18.23 20.01 5.17
N HIS A 219 19.11 19.73 6.13
CA HIS A 219 20.33 20.48 6.41
C HIS A 219 21.56 19.57 6.40
#